data_AF-A0A3C1ZR34-F1
#
_entry.id   AF-A0A3C1ZR34-F1
#
_cell.length_a   1.000
_cell.length_b   1.000
_cell.length_c   1.000
_cell.angle_alpha   90.00
_cell.angle_beta   90.00
_cell.angle_gamma   90.00
#
_symmetry.space_group_name_H-M   'P 1'
#
loop_
_entity.id
_entity.type
_entity.pdbx_description
1 polymer ?
#
loop_
_entity_poly.entity_id
_entity_poly.type
_entity_poly.pdbx_seq_one_letter_code
_entity_poly.pdbx_strand_id
1 'polypeptide(L)'
;MNLPGLLGLFCGVAVVLAGLLATYFLWVDPQKKNRWLGLLFLAIALRVGKSIGYFILYEVAAPWVALGYVGLASTGPLLWVYVRMQTGQAPLRASLLHGLLPLVGAISIWAADGAYASDWYQLTTLLLLGYLVATALRWWKSRSADRAYYWEGQVLLGTGIVWVAYVIQHLSDTMQGYAWGAAVAALPLYGLMVRMARQGRVQPKRTPKAETVPADVLQKVRAALETEQGYLQRHLTLSQ
;
A
#
# COMPACT_ATOMS: atom_id res chain seq x y z
N MET A 1 -11.24 6.56 31.41
CA MET A 1 -11.61 5.99 30.10
C MET A 1 -11.48 4.49 30.18
N ASN A 2 -12.47 3.74 29.70
CA ASN A 2 -12.37 2.28 29.64
C ASN A 2 -11.36 1.87 28.56
N LEU A 3 -10.64 0.76 28.77
CA LEU A 3 -9.61 0.24 27.85
C LEU A 3 -10.06 0.19 26.37
N PRO A 4 -11.29 -0.25 26.03
CA PRO A 4 -11.77 -0.25 24.64
C PRO A 4 -11.86 1.16 24.02
N GLY A 5 -12.19 2.18 24.80
CA GLY A 5 -12.28 3.56 24.32
C GLY A 5 -10.90 4.14 23.99
N LEU A 6 -9.87 3.79 24.77
CA LEU A 6 -8.49 4.19 24.49
C LEU A 6 -7.94 3.50 23.24
N LEU A 7 -8.24 2.21 23.07
CA LEU A 7 -7.90 1.46 21.84
C LEU A 7 -8.64 2.03 20.61
N GLY A 8 -9.91 2.40 20.76
CA GLY A 8 -10.69 3.04 19.70
C GLY A 8 -10.08 4.37 19.25
N LEU A 9 -9.67 5.23 20.18
CA LEU A 9 -9.01 6.50 19.88
C LEU A 9 -7.65 6.28 19.20
N PHE A 10 -6.85 5.33 19.71
CA PHE A 10 -5.57 4.96 19.11
C PHE A 10 -5.72 4.46 17.66
N CYS A 11 -6.73 3.63 17.40
CA CYS A 11 -7.04 3.17 16.04
C CYS A 11 -7.56 4.32 15.16
N GLY A 12 -8.37 5.23 15.72
CA GLY A 12 -8.93 6.38 15.01
C GLY A 12 -7.84 7.28 14.44
N VAL A 13 -6.84 7.60 15.25
CA VAL A 13 -5.66 8.34 14.79
C VAL A 13 -4.94 7.59 13.67
N ALA A 14 -4.79 6.26 13.76
CA ALA A 14 -4.16 5.47 12.71
C ALA A 14 -4.93 5.50 11.38
N VAL A 15 -6.27 5.48 11.43
CA VAL A 15 -7.13 5.59 10.23
C VAL A 15 -6.97 6.96 9.58
N VAL A 16 -6.97 8.04 10.37
CA VAL A 16 -6.72 9.39 9.85
C VAL A 16 -5.34 9.48 9.21
N LEU A 17 -4.30 8.94 9.86
CA LEU A 17 -2.95 8.91 9.30
C LEU A 17 -2.86 8.11 8.01
N ALA A 18 -3.52 6.95 7.93
CA ALA A 18 -3.58 6.16 6.71
C ALA A 18 -4.34 6.90 5.58
N GLY A 19 -5.41 7.62 5.93
CA GLY A 19 -6.13 8.50 5.01
C GLY A 19 -5.24 9.64 4.48
N LEU A 20 -4.47 10.29 5.35
CA LEU A 20 -3.50 11.34 4.97
C LEU A 20 -2.37 10.78 4.08
N LEU A 21 -1.87 9.59 4.40
CA LEU A 21 -0.89 8.89 3.54
C LEU A 21 -1.49 8.58 2.17
N ALA A 22 -2.72 8.08 2.13
CA ALA A 22 -3.42 7.79 0.89
C ALA A 22 -3.58 9.07 0.04
N THR A 23 -4.05 10.17 0.64
CA THR A 23 -4.23 11.44 -0.08
C THR A 23 -2.91 12.01 -0.58
N TYR A 24 -1.85 11.91 0.22
CA TYR A 24 -0.50 12.33 -0.17
C TYR A 24 0.00 11.60 -1.42
N PHE A 25 -0.10 10.26 -1.46
CA PHE A 25 0.35 9.46 -2.60
C PHE A 25 -0.56 9.55 -3.84
N LEU A 26 -1.83 9.90 -3.65
CA LEU A 26 -2.80 10.02 -4.75
C LEU A 26 -2.79 11.39 -5.42
N TRP A 27 -2.67 12.48 -4.65
CA TRP A 27 -2.95 13.83 -5.16
C TRP A 27 -1.84 14.86 -4.99
N VAL A 28 -1.03 14.79 -3.94
CA VAL A 28 -0.20 15.94 -3.52
C VAL A 28 1.08 16.10 -4.35
N ASP A 29 1.78 15.02 -4.67
CA ASP A 29 3.10 15.13 -5.32
C ASP A 29 3.14 14.38 -6.67
N PRO A 30 3.16 15.08 -7.82
CA PRO A 30 3.17 14.46 -9.14
C PRO A 30 4.46 13.67 -9.43
N GLN A 31 5.59 14.00 -8.79
CA GLN A 31 6.84 13.24 -8.92
C GLN A 31 6.86 12.02 -8.00
N LYS A 32 6.22 12.10 -6.82
CA LYS A 32 6.12 10.98 -5.87
C LYS A 32 4.85 10.11 -6.02
N LYS A 33 4.00 10.42 -7.01
CA LYS A 33 2.69 9.80 -7.24
C LYS A 33 2.76 8.29 -7.40
N ASN A 34 2.44 7.56 -6.34
CA ASN A 34 2.31 6.11 -6.37
C ASN A 34 0.86 5.72 -6.05
N ARG A 35 0.03 5.72 -7.10
CA ARG A 35 -1.42 5.50 -6.97
C ARG A 35 -1.75 4.18 -6.28
N TRP A 36 -0.98 3.12 -6.56
CA TRP A 36 -1.20 1.80 -5.99
C TRP A 36 -0.91 1.75 -4.50
N LEU A 37 0.17 2.41 -4.06
CA LEU A 37 0.51 2.52 -2.65
C LEU A 37 -0.53 3.37 -1.89
N GLY A 38 -0.99 4.48 -2.49
CA GLY A 38 -2.05 5.30 -1.91
C GLY A 38 -3.37 4.53 -1.77
N LEU A 39 -3.77 3.77 -2.80
CA LEU A 39 -4.93 2.90 -2.74
C LEU A 39 -4.78 1.78 -1.70
N LEU A 40 -3.57 1.23 -1.53
CA LEU A 40 -3.30 0.22 -0.51
C LEU A 40 -3.52 0.79 0.90
N PHE A 41 -2.99 1.98 1.19
CA PHE A 41 -3.24 2.66 2.47
C PHE A 41 -4.71 2.99 2.67
N LEU A 42 -5.41 3.43 1.63
CA LEU A 42 -6.85 3.66 1.69
C LEU A 42 -7.63 2.38 2.02
N ALA A 43 -7.27 1.25 1.37
CA ALA A 43 -7.91 -0.04 1.60
C ALA A 43 -7.73 -0.50 3.06
N ILE A 44 -6.52 -0.37 3.61
CA ILE A 44 -6.23 -0.68 5.02
C ILE A 44 -7.01 0.28 5.94
N ALA A 45 -7.05 1.58 5.61
CA ALA A 45 -7.80 2.59 6.38
C ALA A 45 -9.29 2.27 6.45
N LEU A 46 -9.93 1.88 5.34
CA LEU A 46 -11.33 1.48 5.30
C LEU A 46 -11.59 0.25 6.18
N ARG A 47 -10.69 -0.74 6.13
CA ARG A 47 -10.84 -1.97 6.92
C ARG A 47 -10.66 -1.74 8.42
N VAL A 48 -9.66 -0.95 8.83
CA VAL A 48 -9.46 -0.56 10.24
C VAL A 48 -10.59 0.38 10.69
N GLY A 49 -11.03 1.29 9.82
CA GLY A 49 -12.16 2.18 10.05
C GLY A 49 -13.46 1.43 10.36
N LYS A 50 -13.77 0.34 9.63
CA LYS A 50 -14.90 -0.55 9.96
C LYS A 50 -14.78 -1.13 11.36
N SER A 51 -13.57 -1.55 11.78
CA SER A 51 -13.37 -2.07 13.14
C SER A 51 -13.68 -1.02 14.20
N ILE A 52 -13.32 0.24 13.97
CA ILE A 52 -13.63 1.36 14.89
C ILE A 52 -15.11 1.71 14.87
N GLY A 53 -15.72 1.75 13.68
CA GLY A 53 -17.14 1.98 13.52
C GLY A 53 -17.97 0.99 14.35
N TYR A 54 -17.55 -0.27 14.40
CA TYR A 54 -18.16 -1.31 15.24
C TYR A 54 -18.03 -1.06 16.75
N PHE A 55 -17.01 -0.32 17.19
CA PHE A 55 -16.87 0.05 18.60
C PHE A 55 -17.72 1.25 19.00
N ILE A 56 -17.94 2.19 18.08
CA ILE A 56 -18.62 3.46 18.37
C ILE A 56 -20.12 3.35 18.09
N LEU A 57 -20.50 2.69 17.00
CA LEU A 57 -21.88 2.51 16.57
C LEU A 57 -22.29 1.08 16.92
N TYR A 58 -23.19 0.92 17.90
CA TYR A 58 -23.56 -0.38 18.46
C TYR A 58 -24.31 -1.30 17.47
N GLU A 59 -24.63 -0.82 16.28
CA GLU A 59 -25.14 -1.61 15.16
C GLU A 59 -24.56 -1.06 13.86
N VAL A 60 -23.65 -1.82 13.25
CA VAL A 60 -23.02 -1.41 11.99
C VAL A 60 -23.90 -1.89 10.85
N ALA A 61 -24.61 -0.97 10.21
CA ALA A 61 -25.46 -1.28 9.06
C ALA A 61 -24.68 -2.02 7.95
N ALA A 62 -25.36 -2.91 7.22
CA ALA A 62 -24.76 -3.72 6.15
C ALA A 62 -23.85 -2.94 5.16
N PRO A 63 -24.16 -1.69 4.76
CA PRO A 63 -23.27 -0.90 3.89
C PRO A 63 -21.88 -0.64 4.49
N TRP A 64 -21.77 -0.45 5.80
CA TRP A 64 -20.48 -0.23 6.48
C TRP A 64 -19.66 -1.50 6.56
N VAL A 65 -20.32 -2.65 6.71
CA VAL A 65 -19.66 -3.98 6.64
C VAL A 65 -19.14 -4.21 5.23
N ALA A 66 -19.94 -3.94 4.20
CA ALA A 66 -19.53 -4.04 2.80
C ALA A 66 -18.33 -3.11 2.49
N LEU A 67 -18.31 -1.89 3.02
CA LEU A 67 -17.19 -0.96 2.84
C LEU A 67 -15.89 -1.49 3.48
N GLY A 68 -16.00 -2.04 4.69
CA GLY A 68 -14.87 -2.69 5.35
C GLY A 68 -14.36 -3.91 4.57
N TYR A 69 -15.27 -4.65 3.92
CA TYR A 69 -14.94 -5.79 3.06
C TYR A 69 -14.16 -5.35 1.83
N VAL A 70 -14.59 -4.27 1.14
CA VAL A 70 -13.86 -3.72 -0.01
C VAL A 70 -12.42 -3.40 0.36
N GLY A 71 -12.20 -2.82 1.54
CA GLY A 71 -10.84 -2.55 2.06
C GLY A 71 -10.00 -3.82 2.19
N LEU A 72 -10.55 -4.86 2.83
CA LEU A 72 -9.86 -6.15 2.97
C LEU A 72 -9.55 -6.80 1.61
N ALA A 73 -10.57 -6.93 0.76
CA ALA A 73 -10.47 -7.59 -0.53
C ALA A 73 -9.53 -6.89 -1.51
N SER A 74 -9.43 -5.57 -1.42
CA SER A 74 -8.53 -4.79 -2.28
C SER A 74 -7.07 -4.83 -1.82
N THR A 75 -6.80 -5.09 -0.53
CA THR A 75 -5.45 -5.04 0.04
C THR A 75 -4.47 -5.97 -0.68
N GLY A 76 -4.86 -7.22 -0.95
CA GLY A 76 -3.99 -8.22 -1.61
C GLY A 76 -3.63 -7.87 -3.06
N PRO A 77 -4.64 -7.67 -3.95
CA PRO A 77 -4.40 -7.27 -5.32
C PRO A 77 -3.59 -5.96 -5.45
N LEU A 78 -3.86 -4.96 -4.60
CA LEU A 78 -3.14 -3.69 -4.60
C LEU A 78 -1.68 -3.86 -4.19
N LEU A 79 -1.40 -4.67 -3.16
CA LEU A 79 -0.04 -4.98 -2.74
C LEU A 79 0.74 -5.68 -3.86
N TRP A 80 0.13 -6.67 -4.51
CA TRP A 80 0.73 -7.40 -5.63
C TRP A 80 1.09 -6.47 -6.79
N VAL A 81 0.14 -5.63 -7.23
CA VAL A 81 0.38 -4.67 -8.32
C VAL A 81 1.45 -3.67 -7.92
N TYR A 82 1.42 -3.17 -6.69
CA TYR A 82 2.41 -2.22 -6.18
C TYR A 82 3.85 -2.78 -6.29
N VAL A 83 4.11 -3.97 -5.73
CA VAL A 83 5.46 -4.58 -5.78
C VAL A 83 5.87 -4.93 -7.21
N ARG A 84 4.95 -5.43 -8.04
CA ARG A 84 5.24 -5.69 -9.46
C ARG A 84 5.70 -4.46 -10.21
N MET A 85 5.02 -3.33 -9.99
CA MET A 85 5.37 -2.06 -10.62
C MET A 85 6.74 -1.55 -10.18
N GLN A 86 7.13 -1.77 -8.93
CA GLN A 86 8.48 -1.38 -8.47
C GLN A 86 9.56 -2.26 -9.09
N THR A 87 9.30 -3.56 -9.26
CA THR A 87 10.22 -4.49 -9.96
C THR A 87 10.27 -4.30 -11.49
N GLY A 88 9.73 -3.20 -12.03
CA GLY A 88 9.85 -2.82 -13.45
C GLY A 88 8.91 -3.55 -14.42
N GLN A 89 7.92 -4.32 -13.94
CA GLN A 89 6.98 -5.02 -14.80
C GLN A 89 5.63 -4.30 -14.88
N ALA A 90 5.04 -4.29 -16.08
CA ALA A 90 3.70 -3.77 -16.31
C ALA A 90 2.64 -4.58 -15.54
N PRO A 91 1.51 -3.96 -15.13
CA PRO A 91 0.43 -4.68 -14.50
C PRO A 91 -0.21 -5.60 -15.54
N LEU A 92 -0.47 -6.87 -15.18
CA LEU A 92 -1.23 -7.76 -16.06
C LEU A 92 -2.68 -7.28 -16.11
N ARG A 93 -3.29 -7.27 -17.30
CA ARG A 93 -4.75 -7.04 -17.43
C ARG A 93 -5.56 -8.02 -16.57
N ALA A 94 -5.08 -9.25 -16.43
CA ALA A 94 -5.64 -10.24 -15.52
C ALA A 94 -5.55 -9.82 -14.03
N SER A 95 -4.55 -9.05 -13.62
CA SER A 95 -4.48 -8.53 -12.24
C SER A 95 -5.56 -7.48 -11.97
N LEU A 96 -6.11 -6.82 -12.99
CA LEU A 96 -7.25 -5.91 -12.84
C LEU A 96 -8.57 -6.66 -12.62
N LEU A 97 -8.71 -7.88 -13.16
CA LEU A 97 -9.88 -8.73 -12.92
C LEU A 97 -10.02 -9.13 -11.44
N HIS A 98 -8.91 -9.19 -10.71
CA HIS A 98 -8.95 -9.45 -9.27
C HIS A 98 -9.56 -8.26 -8.48
N GLY A 99 -9.71 -7.09 -9.12
CA GLY A 99 -10.49 -5.97 -8.59
C GLY A 99 -12.01 -6.17 -8.68
N LEU A 100 -12.49 -7.17 -9.42
CA LEU A 100 -13.91 -7.53 -9.45
C LEU A 100 -14.35 -8.23 -8.15
N LEU A 101 -13.46 -9.02 -7.53
CA LEU A 101 -13.77 -9.75 -6.30
C LEU A 101 -14.23 -8.83 -5.14
N PRO A 102 -13.54 -7.71 -4.84
CA PRO A 102 -14.03 -6.73 -3.88
C PRO A 102 -15.44 -6.22 -4.19
N LEU A 103 -15.75 -5.97 -5.46
CA LEU A 103 -17.05 -5.43 -5.88
C LEU A 103 -18.16 -6.47 -5.76
N VAL A 104 -17.92 -7.69 -6.27
CA VAL A 104 -18.90 -8.80 -6.20
C VAL A 104 -19.21 -9.14 -4.75
N GLY A 105 -18.19 -9.30 -3.90
CA GLY A 105 -18.38 -9.58 -2.49
C GLY A 105 -19.11 -8.44 -1.78
N ALA A 106 -18.75 -7.18 -2.03
CA ALA A 106 -19.43 -6.03 -1.43
C ALA A 106 -20.91 -5.92 -1.84
N ILE A 107 -21.22 -6.14 -3.12
CA ILE A 107 -22.60 -6.15 -3.62
C ILE A 107 -23.38 -7.29 -2.97
N SER A 108 -22.79 -8.49 -2.86
CA SER A 108 -23.46 -9.63 -2.21
C SER A 108 -23.75 -9.38 -0.73
N ILE A 109 -22.80 -8.81 0.03
CA ILE A 109 -22.97 -8.45 1.44
C ILE A 109 -24.06 -7.40 1.57
N TRP A 110 -24.09 -6.41 0.68
CA TRP A 110 -25.09 -5.34 0.74
C TRP A 110 -26.48 -5.83 0.34
N ALA A 111 -26.60 -6.57 -0.76
CA ALA A 111 -27.88 -7.05 -1.29
C ALA A 111 -28.53 -8.11 -0.40
N ALA A 112 -27.73 -8.90 0.33
CA ALA A 112 -28.22 -9.91 1.26
C ALA A 112 -28.27 -9.42 2.72
N ASP A 113 -28.24 -8.10 2.94
CA ASP A 113 -28.31 -7.45 4.26
C ASP A 113 -27.32 -8.02 5.29
N GLY A 114 -26.08 -8.25 4.87
CA GLY A 114 -25.01 -8.79 5.69
C GLY A 114 -24.98 -10.32 5.79
N ALA A 115 -25.95 -11.04 5.21
CA ALA A 115 -25.86 -12.49 5.08
C ALA A 115 -24.58 -12.86 4.30
N TYR A 116 -23.90 -13.91 4.75
CA TYR A 116 -22.61 -14.38 4.21
C TYR A 116 -21.40 -13.44 4.41
N ALA A 117 -21.53 -12.33 5.16
CA ALA A 117 -20.39 -11.44 5.40
C ALA A 117 -19.21 -12.20 6.03
N SER A 118 -19.45 -13.06 7.03
CA SER A 118 -18.38 -13.85 7.65
C SER A 118 -17.62 -14.71 6.63
N ASP A 119 -18.35 -15.44 5.78
CA ASP A 119 -17.77 -16.34 4.78
C ASP A 119 -16.91 -15.60 3.77
N TRP A 120 -17.41 -14.46 3.28
CA TRP A 120 -16.65 -13.58 2.37
C TRP A 120 -15.38 -13.05 3.02
N TYR A 121 -15.45 -12.62 4.28
CA TYR A 121 -14.29 -12.14 5.03
C TYR A 121 -13.24 -13.25 5.25
N GLN A 122 -13.67 -14.48 5.58
CA GLN A 122 -12.77 -15.63 5.74
C GLN A 122 -12.09 -15.99 4.42
N LEU A 123 -12.87 -16.17 3.34
CA LEU A 123 -12.36 -16.47 2.01
C LEU A 123 -11.33 -15.43 1.56
N THR A 124 -11.65 -14.16 1.76
CA THR A 124 -10.79 -13.06 1.34
C THR A 124 -9.52 -12.96 2.19
N THR A 125 -9.61 -13.29 3.48
CA THR A 125 -8.43 -13.36 4.36
C THR A 125 -7.47 -14.48 3.92
N LEU A 126 -8.01 -15.62 3.47
CA LEU A 126 -7.22 -16.70 2.88
C LEU A 126 -6.60 -16.29 1.54
N LEU A 127 -7.36 -15.61 0.67
CA LEU A 127 -6.83 -15.09 -0.58
C LEU A 127 -5.71 -14.06 -0.37
N LEU A 128 -5.86 -13.19 0.63
CA LEU A 128 -4.82 -12.23 1.03
C LEU A 128 -3.53 -12.94 1.45
N LEU A 129 -3.60 -14.09 2.14
CA LEU A 129 -2.41 -14.90 2.42
C LEU A 129 -1.73 -15.37 1.13
N GLY A 130 -2.50 -15.86 0.16
CA GLY A 130 -1.98 -16.24 -1.16
C GLY A 130 -1.25 -15.08 -1.85
N TYR A 131 -1.83 -13.89 -1.81
CA TYR A 131 -1.18 -12.67 -2.32
C TYR A 131 0.09 -12.31 -1.56
N LEU A 132 0.09 -12.41 -0.23
CA LEU A 132 1.27 -12.12 0.59
C LEU A 132 2.42 -13.06 0.24
N VAL A 133 2.15 -14.37 0.16
CA VAL A 133 3.17 -15.37 -0.20
C VAL A 133 3.69 -15.12 -1.61
N ALA A 134 2.80 -14.95 -2.60
CA ALA A 134 3.19 -14.68 -3.98
C ALA A 134 4.04 -13.40 -4.09
N THR A 135 3.61 -12.32 -3.41
CA THR A 135 4.33 -11.04 -3.40
C THR A 135 5.68 -11.16 -2.71
N ALA A 136 5.75 -11.90 -1.59
CA ALA A 136 6.99 -12.12 -0.85
C ALA A 136 8.00 -12.92 -1.65
N LEU A 137 7.59 -14.03 -2.27
CA LEU A 137 8.45 -14.83 -3.14
C LEU A 137 9.00 -14.00 -4.30
N ARG A 138 8.16 -13.16 -4.88
CA ARG A 138 8.56 -12.26 -5.95
C ARG A 138 9.57 -11.22 -5.47
N TRP A 139 9.25 -10.51 -4.39
CA TRP A 139 10.13 -9.49 -3.82
C TRP A 139 11.49 -10.10 -3.45
N TRP A 140 11.51 -11.30 -2.87
CA TRP A 140 12.74 -12.01 -2.55
C TRP A 140 13.60 -12.31 -3.77
N LYS A 141 12.99 -12.81 -4.87
CA LYS A 141 13.69 -13.10 -6.13
C LYS A 141 14.23 -11.84 -6.82
N SER A 142 13.52 -10.72 -6.68
CA SER A 142 13.91 -9.45 -7.30
C SER A 142 14.76 -8.56 -6.42
N ARG A 143 15.06 -8.95 -5.17
CA ARG A 143 15.77 -8.07 -4.22
C ARG A 143 17.16 -7.71 -4.74
N SER A 144 17.43 -6.42 -4.92
CA SER A 144 18.80 -5.89 -5.00
C SER A 144 19.21 -5.33 -3.64
N ALA A 145 20.50 -5.06 -3.43
CA ALA A 145 21.00 -4.42 -2.21
C ALA A 145 20.58 -2.93 -2.07
N ASP A 146 19.82 -2.39 -3.03
CA ASP A 146 19.44 -0.98 -3.02
C ASP A 146 18.43 -0.63 -1.92
N ARG A 147 18.58 0.58 -1.37
CA ARG A 147 17.73 1.17 -0.33
C ARG A 147 16.23 1.17 -0.67
N ALA A 148 15.89 1.13 -1.96
CA ALA A 148 14.53 1.07 -2.45
C ALA A 148 13.80 -0.23 -2.09
N TYR A 149 14.50 -1.37 -2.16
CA TYR A 149 13.93 -2.68 -1.83
C TYR A 149 13.58 -2.81 -0.35
N TYR A 150 14.25 -2.05 0.52
CA TYR A 150 13.93 -1.99 1.95
C TYR A 150 12.56 -1.38 2.22
N TRP A 151 12.12 -0.38 1.43
CA TRP A 151 10.79 0.21 1.60
C TRP A 151 9.69 -0.78 1.23
N GLU A 152 9.83 -1.46 0.09
CA GLU A 152 8.88 -2.49 -0.35
C GLU A 152 8.77 -3.63 0.67
N GLY A 153 9.91 -4.07 1.21
CA GLY A 153 9.94 -5.08 2.27
C GLY A 153 9.23 -4.64 3.55
N GLN A 154 9.28 -3.34 3.90
CA GLN A 154 8.54 -2.80 5.04
C GLN A 154 7.04 -2.72 4.78
N VAL A 155 6.61 -2.34 3.57
CA VAL A 155 5.20 -2.36 3.18
C VAL A 155 4.66 -3.79 3.19
N LEU A 156 5.43 -4.75 2.67
CA LEU A 156 5.09 -6.17 2.69
C LEU A 156 4.99 -6.70 4.12
N LEU A 157 6.00 -6.45 4.96
CA LEU A 157 5.99 -6.85 6.37
C LEU A 157 4.83 -6.20 7.13
N GLY A 158 4.60 -4.90 6.92
CA GLY A 158 3.51 -4.17 7.54
C GLY A 158 2.14 -4.75 7.15
N THR A 159 1.96 -5.08 5.87
CA THR A 159 0.72 -5.73 5.40
C THR A 159 0.58 -7.15 5.96
N GLY A 160 1.69 -7.88 6.15
CA GLY A 160 1.70 -9.16 6.84
C GLY A 160 1.25 -9.07 8.30
N ILE A 161 1.72 -8.05 9.04
CA ILE A 161 1.26 -7.79 10.42
C ILE A 161 -0.24 -7.46 10.44
N VAL A 162 -0.70 -6.63 9.50
CA VAL A 162 -2.13 -6.32 9.34
C VAL A 162 -2.95 -7.59 9.06
N TRP A 163 -2.44 -8.49 8.23
CA TRP A 163 -3.10 -9.78 7.97
C TRP A 163 -3.15 -10.67 9.22
N VAL A 164 -2.05 -10.80 9.97
CA VAL A 164 -2.04 -11.55 11.24
C VAL A 164 -3.08 -10.98 12.21
N ALA A 165 -3.15 -9.65 12.30
CA ALA A 165 -4.14 -8.98 13.12
C ALA A 165 -5.58 -9.31 12.68
N TYR A 166 -5.85 -9.41 11.38
CA TYR A 166 -7.17 -9.84 10.87
C TYR A 166 -7.49 -11.29 11.20
N VAL A 167 -6.51 -12.19 11.11
CA VAL A 167 -6.69 -13.59 11.52
C VAL A 167 -7.03 -13.65 13.01
N ILE A 168 -6.29 -12.94 13.86
CA ILE A 168 -6.56 -12.88 15.30
C ILE A 168 -7.96 -12.32 15.59
N GLN A 169 -8.37 -11.25 14.88
CA GLN A 169 -9.74 -10.70 15.00
C GLN A 169 -10.81 -11.73 14.66
N HIS A 170 -10.57 -12.61 13.67
CA HIS A 170 -11.53 -13.62 13.25
C HIS A 170 -11.56 -14.84 14.17
N LEU A 171 -10.42 -15.18 14.79
CA LEU A 171 -10.32 -16.27 15.76
C LEU A 171 -10.76 -15.85 17.17
N SER A 172 -10.86 -14.55 17.43
CA SER A 172 -11.27 -14.02 18.73
C SER A 172 -12.78 -13.82 18.76
N ASP A 173 -13.51 -14.67 19.47
CA ASP A 173 -14.96 -14.50 19.69
C ASP A 173 -15.28 -13.39 20.71
N THR A 174 -14.26 -12.71 21.25
CA THR A 174 -14.44 -11.65 22.25
C THR A 174 -14.23 -10.27 21.64
N MET A 175 -15.08 -9.31 22.06
CA MET A 175 -14.95 -7.89 21.70
C MET A 175 -13.57 -7.31 22.05
N GLN A 176 -12.95 -7.80 23.13
CA GLN A 176 -11.61 -7.39 23.53
C GLN A 176 -10.52 -7.90 22.56
N GLY A 177 -10.60 -9.15 22.11
CA GLY A 177 -9.69 -9.69 21.10
C GLY A 177 -9.82 -8.96 19.76
N TYR A 178 -11.05 -8.59 19.38
CA TYR A 178 -11.30 -7.75 18.22
C TYR A 178 -10.62 -6.37 18.34
N ALA A 179 -10.65 -5.76 19.53
CA ALA A 179 -10.03 -4.45 19.80
C ALA A 179 -8.51 -4.51 19.75
N TRP A 180 -7.92 -5.54 20.36
CA TRP A 180 -6.48 -5.78 20.30
C TRP A 180 -6.01 -6.01 18.87
N GLY A 181 -6.73 -6.80 18.09
CA GLY A 181 -6.42 -6.98 16.68
C GLY A 181 -6.44 -5.67 15.91
N ALA A 182 -7.40 -4.78 16.17
CA ALA A 182 -7.46 -3.47 15.50
C ALA A 182 -6.25 -2.59 15.87
N ALA A 183 -5.86 -2.60 17.15
CA ALA A 183 -4.70 -1.86 17.63
C ALA A 183 -3.38 -2.42 17.04
N VAL A 184 -3.24 -3.74 16.93
CA VAL A 184 -2.07 -4.36 16.30
C VAL A 184 -2.00 -3.99 14.81
N ALA A 185 -3.13 -3.99 14.10
CA ALA A 185 -3.20 -3.58 12.69
C ALA A 185 -2.83 -2.09 12.49
N ALA A 186 -2.98 -1.25 13.52
CA ALA A 186 -2.60 0.17 13.47
C ALA A 186 -1.08 0.39 13.58
N LEU A 187 -0.33 -0.49 14.26
CA LEU A 187 1.11 -0.31 14.48
C LEU A 187 1.94 -0.17 13.19
N PRO A 188 1.73 -1.00 12.14
CA PRO A 188 2.41 -0.82 10.86
C PRO A 188 2.17 0.53 10.22
N LEU A 189 0.97 1.10 10.35
CA LEU A 189 0.62 2.41 9.77
C LEU A 189 1.43 3.52 10.44
N TYR A 190 1.53 3.52 11.77
CA TYR A 190 2.39 4.44 12.51
C TYR A 190 3.86 4.29 12.10
N GLY A 191 4.35 3.05 12.06
CA GLY A 191 5.75 2.77 11.70
C GLY A 191 6.11 3.25 10.29
N LEU A 192 5.23 2.99 9.32
CA LEU A 192 5.41 3.44 7.92
C LEU A 192 5.34 4.96 7.82
N MET A 193 4.43 5.62 8.54
CA MET A 193 4.32 7.08 8.55
C MET A 193 5.57 7.76 9.11
N VAL A 194 6.06 7.31 10.27
CA VAL A 194 7.28 7.85 10.88
C VAL A 194 8.49 7.65 9.97
N ARG A 195 8.60 6.48 9.33
CA ARG A 195 9.69 6.23 8.37
C ARG A 195 9.59 7.11 7.14
N MET A 196 8.39 7.30 6.58
CA MET A 196 8.19 8.23 5.46
C MET A 196 8.64 9.64 5.84
N ALA A 197 8.21 10.14 7.00
CA ALA A 197 8.57 11.48 7.48
C ALA A 197 10.09 11.64 7.65
N ARG A 198 10.79 10.61 8.14
CA ARG A 198 12.24 10.64 8.34
C ARG A 198 13.05 10.50 7.05
N GLN A 199 12.57 9.74 6.08
CA GLN A 199 13.35 9.42 4.87
C GLN A 199 13.12 10.39 3.72
N GLY A 200 12.03 11.19 3.72
CA GLY A 200 11.75 12.27 2.76
C GLY A 200 11.53 11.85 1.30
N ARG A 201 11.94 10.64 0.92
CA ARG A 201 11.83 10.04 -0.41
C ARG A 201 11.49 8.56 -0.28
N VAL A 202 10.25 8.20 -0.64
CA VAL A 202 9.72 6.83 -0.63
C VAL A 202 9.95 6.09 -1.96
N GLN A 203 10.77 6.62 -2.87
CA GLN A 203 10.93 6.00 -4.19
C GLN A 203 12.29 5.34 -4.43
N PRO A 204 12.31 4.16 -5.08
CA PRO A 204 13.42 3.78 -5.94
C PRO A 204 13.65 4.89 -6.95
N LYS A 205 14.92 5.16 -7.30
CA LYS A 205 15.22 5.88 -8.53
C LYS A 205 14.47 5.13 -9.65
N ARG A 206 13.40 5.71 -10.19
CA ARG A 206 13.11 5.50 -11.60
C ARG A 206 14.42 5.88 -12.28
N THR A 207 15.18 4.91 -12.75
CA THR A 207 16.11 5.20 -13.83
C THR A 207 15.23 5.91 -14.85
N PRO A 208 15.49 7.19 -15.15
CA PRO A 208 14.78 7.81 -16.25
C PRO A 208 14.88 6.81 -17.39
N LYS A 209 13.74 6.46 -18.01
CA LYS A 209 13.81 5.87 -19.35
C LYS A 209 14.85 6.71 -20.04
N ALA A 210 15.97 6.11 -20.46
CA ALA A 210 16.96 6.83 -21.23
C ALA A 210 16.14 7.50 -22.32
N GLU A 211 15.93 8.81 -22.21
CA GLU A 211 15.35 9.57 -23.30
C GLU A 211 16.28 9.20 -24.44
N THR A 212 15.72 8.56 -25.46
CA THR A 212 16.45 8.27 -26.67
C THR A 212 16.81 9.64 -27.21
N VAL A 213 17.97 10.12 -26.79
CA VAL A 213 18.54 11.38 -27.21
C VAL A 213 18.59 11.25 -28.72
N PRO A 214 17.91 12.16 -29.46
CA PRO A 214 17.93 12.15 -30.91
C PRO A 214 19.38 12.01 -31.40
N ALA A 215 19.62 11.12 -32.36
CA ALA A 215 20.98 10.75 -32.76
C ALA A 215 21.80 11.97 -33.21
N ASP A 216 21.13 12.98 -33.76
CA ASP A 216 21.70 14.27 -34.14
C ASP A 216 22.20 15.09 -32.94
N VAL A 217 21.46 15.12 -31.84
CA VAL A 217 21.88 15.79 -30.60
C VAL A 217 23.07 15.07 -29.99
N LEU A 218 23.05 13.73 -29.99
CA LEU A 218 24.14 12.91 -29.45
C LEU A 218 25.42 13.08 -30.27
N GLN A 219 25.30 13.20 -31.59
CA GLN A 219 26.41 13.46 -32.49
C GLN A 219 26.98 14.88 -32.33
N LYS A 220 26.13 15.89 -32.12
CA LYS A 220 26.55 17.27 -31.82
C LYS A 220 27.31 17.35 -30.50
N VAL A 221 26.79 16.72 -29.44
CA VAL A 221 27.46 16.69 -28.12
C VAL A 221 28.79 15.96 -28.21
N ARG A 222 28.85 14.84 -28.94
CA ARG A 222 30.10 14.09 -29.14
C ARG A 222 31.14 14.89 -29.91
N ALA A 223 30.74 15.54 -31.00
CA ALA A 223 31.63 16.40 -31.78
C ALA A 223 32.14 17.59 -30.95
N ALA A 224 31.28 18.23 -30.16
CA ALA A 224 31.68 19.31 -29.26
C ALA A 224 32.68 18.82 -28.19
N LEU A 225 32.43 17.65 -27.58
CA LEU A 225 33.34 17.07 -26.60
C LEU A 225 34.70 16.68 -27.21
N GLU A 226 34.71 16.09 -28.41
CA GLU A 226 35.93 15.68 -29.10
C GLU A 226 36.76 16.89 -29.60
N THR A 227 36.08 17.98 -30.00
CA THR A 227 36.73 19.19 -30.54
C THR A 227 37.21 20.11 -29.43
N GLU A 228 36.35 20.41 -28.45
CA GLU A 228 36.65 21.39 -27.40
C GLU A 228 37.44 20.77 -26.24
N GLN A 229 37.38 19.45 -26.09
CA GLN A 229 38.05 18.70 -25.02
C GLN A 229 37.90 19.32 -23.62
N GLY A 230 36.78 20.01 -23.36
CA GLY A 230 36.55 20.71 -22.10
C GLY A 230 36.62 19.78 -20.88
N TYR A 231 36.40 18.48 -21.07
CA TYR A 231 36.57 17.45 -20.05
C TYR A 231 38.02 17.30 -19.54
N LEU A 232 39.03 17.82 -20.27
CA LEU A 232 40.43 17.85 -19.84
C LEU A 232 40.75 19.03 -18.93
N GLN A 233 39.91 20.07 -18.92
CA GLN A 233 40.10 21.22 -18.06
C GLN A 233 39.68 20.87 -16.63
N ARG A 234 40.66 20.77 -15.73
CA ARG A 234 40.38 20.68 -14.29
C ARG A 234 39.70 21.98 -13.84
N HIS A 235 38.62 21.84 -13.06
CA HIS A 235 37.76 22.92 -12.54
C HIS A 235 36.64 23.45 -13.46
N LEU A 236 36.29 22.73 -14.53
CA LEU A 236 35.09 23.07 -15.30
C LEU A 236 33.83 22.75 -14.48
N THR A 237 33.25 23.77 -13.86
CA THR A 237 31.96 23.69 -13.14
C THR A 237 30.87 24.32 -13.99
N LEU A 238 29.79 23.58 -14.24
CA LEU A 238 28.57 24.14 -14.83
C LEU A 238 27.92 25.06 -13.79
N SER A 239 28.26 26.34 -13.81
CA SER A 239 27.57 27.36 -13.03
C SER A 239 26.39 27.89 -13.83
N GLN A 240 25.20 27.40 -13.51
CA GLN A 240 23.93 28.07 -13.74
C GLN A 240 23.13 28.04 -12.45
#